data_AF-A0AAU7K327-F1
#
_entry.id   AF-A0AAU7K327-F1
#
_cell.length_a   1.000
_cell.length_b   1.000
_cell.length_c   1.000
_cell.angle_alpha   90.00
_cell.angle_beta   90.00
_cell.angle_gamma   90.00
#
_symmetry.space_group_name_H-M   'P 1'
#
loop_
_entity.id
_entity.type
_entity.pdbx_description
1 polymer ?
#
loop_
_entity_poly.entity_id
_entity_poly.type
_entity_poly.pdbx_seq_one_letter_code
_entity_poly.pdbx_strand_id
1 'polypeptide(L)'
;MMHVALPINEHTILMASDCVPSSGHVLQEGNNMYININADSREDADRLFIGLSEGGTIEMPMEDMFWGDYFGSFKDKFGIQWMINFGSYK
;
A
#
# COMPACT_ATOMS: atom_id res chain seq x y z
N MET A 1 4.22 -16.80 7.26
CA MET A 1 3.60 -15.65 6.59
C MET A 1 2.84 -16.22 5.41
N MET A 2 1.52 -16.31 5.52
CA MET A 2 0.68 -16.68 4.39
C MET A 2 0.22 -15.40 3.69
N HIS A 3 0.38 -15.35 2.37
CA HIS A 3 -0.07 -14.27 1.51
C HIS A 3 -1.04 -14.86 0.49
N VAL A 4 -2.18 -14.21 0.29
CA VAL A 4 -3.14 -14.58 -0.76
C VAL A 4 -3.41 -13.37 -1.65
N ALA A 5 -3.51 -13.62 -2.94
CA ALA A 5 -4.00 -12.67 -3.93
C ALA A 5 -5.15 -13.33 -4.68
N LEU A 6 -6.32 -12.71 -4.64
CA LEU A 6 -7.54 -13.15 -5.32
C LEU A 6 -7.94 -12.10 -6.35
N PRO A 7 -7.69 -12.34 -7.66
CA PRO A 7 -8.21 -11.48 -8.71
C PRO A 7 -9.73 -11.50 -8.70
N ILE A 8 -10.36 -10.35 -8.54
CA ILE A 8 -11.82 -10.18 -8.60
C ILE A 8 -12.24 -9.84 -10.03
N ASN A 9 -11.47 -8.99 -10.71
CA ASN A 9 -11.65 -8.61 -12.12
C ASN A 9 -10.32 -8.09 -12.70
N GLU A 10 -10.33 -7.58 -13.93
CA GLU A 10 -9.14 -7.06 -14.64
C GLU A 10 -8.41 -5.92 -13.91
N HIS A 11 -9.06 -5.22 -12.98
CA HIS A 11 -8.52 -4.03 -12.31
C HIS A 11 -8.49 -4.15 -10.79
N THR A 12 -8.92 -5.28 -10.22
CA THR A 12 -9.10 -5.41 -8.77
C THR A 12 -8.60 -6.77 -8.30
N ILE A 13 -7.66 -6.73 -7.36
CA ILE A 13 -7.14 -7.90 -6.66
C ILE A 13 -7.36 -7.67 -5.17
N LEU A 14 -8.04 -8.63 -4.52
CA LEU A 14 -8.10 -8.67 -3.07
C LEU A 14 -6.85 -9.38 -2.56
N MET A 15 -6.07 -8.68 -1.74
CA MET A 15 -4.87 -9.23 -1.11
C MET A 15 -5.10 -9.36 0.39
N ALA A 16 -4.63 -10.46 0.99
CA ALA A 16 -4.66 -10.64 2.44
C ALA A 16 -3.38 -11.33 2.93
N SER A 17 -2.98 -10.98 4.15
CA SER A 17 -1.84 -11.57 4.84
C SER A 17 -2.12 -11.74 6.33
N ASP A 18 -1.44 -12.67 6.98
CA ASP A 18 -1.54 -12.85 8.42
C ASP A 18 -0.93 -11.67 9.20
N CYS A 19 -1.60 -11.23 10.26
CA CYS A 19 -0.97 -10.41 11.30
C CYS A 19 -0.12 -11.30 12.20
N VAL A 20 1.20 -11.27 12.02
CA VAL A 20 2.13 -12.16 12.73
C VAL A 20 2.82 -11.42 13.89
N PRO A 21 2.50 -11.74 15.17
CA PRO A 21 3.12 -11.05 16.32
C PRO A 21 4.64 -11.19 16.38
N SER A 22 5.21 -12.30 15.89
CA SER A 22 6.66 -12.51 15.85
C SER A 22 7.39 -11.58 14.86
N SER A 23 6.67 -10.93 13.95
CA SER A 23 7.20 -9.88 13.05
C SER A 23 7.00 -8.47 13.61
N GLY A 24 6.58 -8.34 14.87
CA GLY A 24 6.29 -7.05 15.52
C GLY A 24 4.91 -6.47 15.17
N HIS A 25 4.07 -7.20 14.43
CA HIS A 25 2.73 -6.75 14.08
C HIS A 25 1.76 -6.95 15.25
N VAL A 26 1.06 -5.89 15.65
CA VAL A 26 -0.01 -5.94 16.64
C VAL A 26 -1.29 -5.50 15.97
N LEU A 27 -2.32 -6.34 16.03
CA LEU A 27 -3.65 -6.01 15.53
C LEU A 27 -4.21 -4.83 16.35
N GLN A 28 -4.47 -3.71 15.69
CA GLN A 28 -5.21 -2.58 16.26
C GLN A 28 -6.44 -2.35 15.35
N GLU A 29 -7.63 -2.20 15.91
CA GLU A 29 -8.80 -1.86 15.08
C GLU A 29 -8.53 -0.56 14.29
N GLY A 30 -8.68 -0.63 12.96
CA GLY A 30 -8.37 0.47 12.04
C GLY A 30 -6.99 0.43 11.38
N ASN A 31 -6.08 -0.49 11.75
CA ASN A 31 -4.80 -0.75 11.05
C ASN A 31 -4.75 -2.11 10.32
N ASN A 32 -5.89 -2.79 10.23
CA ASN A 32 -5.97 -4.17 9.78
C ASN A 32 -6.13 -4.32 8.26
N MET A 33 -6.17 -3.21 7.52
CA MET A 33 -6.31 -3.23 6.07
C MET A 33 -5.60 -2.04 5.43
N TYR A 34 -4.97 -2.30 4.28
CA TYR A 34 -4.44 -1.28 3.39
C TYR A 34 -5.26 -1.25 2.11
N ILE A 35 -5.45 -0.05 1.57
CA ILE A 35 -5.90 0.13 0.20
C ILE A 35 -4.65 0.32 -0.66
N ASN A 36 -4.44 -0.60 -1.61
CA ASN A 36 -3.35 -0.48 -2.57
C ASN A 36 -3.87 0.10 -3.89
N ILE A 37 -3.15 1.08 -4.43
CA ILE A 37 -3.35 1.62 -5.77
C ILE A 37 -2.11 1.30 -6.59
N ASN A 38 -2.31 0.63 -7.73
CA ASN A 38 -1.31 0.54 -8.78
C ASN A 38 -1.46 1.75 -9.70
N ALA A 39 -0.46 2.63 -9.71
CA ALA A 39 -0.45 3.83 -10.53
C ALA A 39 -0.04 3.51 -11.97
N ASP A 40 -0.48 4.35 -12.92
CA ASP A 40 -0.19 4.14 -14.35
C ASP A 40 1.21 4.62 -14.77
N SER A 41 1.79 5.54 -14.00
CA SER A 41 3.14 6.07 -14.18
C SER A 41 3.78 6.47 -12.86
N ARG A 42 5.09 6.72 -12.87
CA ARG A 42 5.83 7.21 -11.70
C ARG A 42 5.31 8.58 -11.24
N GLU A 43 5.02 9.47 -12.18
CA GLU A 43 4.45 10.79 -11.91
C GLU A 43 3.04 10.69 -11.32
N ASP A 44 2.25 9.72 -11.79
CA ASP A 44 0.92 9.47 -11.23
C ASP A 44 1.01 8.91 -9.80
N ALA A 45 1.98 8.03 -9.54
CA ALA A 45 2.27 7.52 -8.20
C ALA A 45 2.64 8.67 -7.24
N ASP A 46 3.54 9.57 -7.64
CA ASP A 46 3.93 10.74 -6.86
C ASP A 46 2.74 11.67 -6.59
N ARG A 47 1.93 11.93 -7.63
CA ARG A 47 0.72 12.77 -7.52
C ARG A 47 -0.28 12.19 -6.52
N LEU A 48 -0.55 10.88 -6.60
CA LEU A 48 -1.45 10.17 -5.69
C LEU A 48 -0.90 10.19 -4.27
N PHE A 49 0.38 9.87 -4.09
CA PHE A 49 1.03 9.85 -2.79
C PHE A 49 0.96 11.22 -2.12
N ILE A 50 1.38 12.29 -2.80
CA ILE A 50 1.37 13.66 -2.24
C ILE A 50 -0.05 14.08 -1.87
N GLY A 51 -1.04 13.85 -2.75
CA GLY A 51 -2.42 14.29 -2.52
C GLY A 51 -3.13 13.54 -1.39
N LEU A 52 -2.96 12.21 -1.33
CA LEU A 52 -3.64 11.38 -0.33
C LEU A 52 -2.93 11.40 1.03
N SER A 53 -1.62 11.63 1.05
CA SER A 53 -0.85 11.70 2.30
C SER A 53 -0.99 13.03 3.04
N GLU A 54 -1.64 14.04 2.45
CA GLU A 54 -1.75 15.37 3.04
C GLU A 54 -2.43 15.35 4.42
N GLY A 55 -1.69 15.83 5.44
CA GLY A 55 -2.14 15.83 6.84
C GLY A 55 -2.16 14.45 7.51
N GLY A 56 -1.62 13.44 6.84
CA GLY A 56 -1.41 12.09 7.36
C GLY A 56 -0.01 11.87 7.95
N THR A 57 0.29 10.61 8.21
CA THR A 57 1.59 10.12 8.69
C THR A 57 2.22 9.25 7.62
N ILE A 58 3.39 9.66 7.12
CA ILE A 58 4.19 8.84 6.22
C ILE A 58 4.79 7.67 7.00
N GLU A 59 4.50 6.46 6.56
CA GLU A 59 5.15 5.25 7.06
C GLU A 59 6.41 4.97 6.24
N MET A 60 6.30 5.13 4.92
CA MET A 60 7.36 4.89 3.96
C MET A 60 7.24 5.84 2.76
N PRO A 61 8.25 6.71 2.52
CA PRO A 61 8.28 7.57 1.35
C PRO A 61 8.25 6.77 0.03
N MET A 62 7.82 7.42 -1.06
CA MET A 62 7.92 6.84 -2.39
C MET A 62 9.38 6.64 -2.79
N GLU A 63 9.81 5.38 -2.89
CA GLU A 63 11.19 5.02 -3.23
C GLU A 63 11.22 3.80 -4.18
N ASP A 64 12.34 3.61 -4.86
CA ASP A 64 12.58 2.43 -5.68
C ASP A 64 12.97 1.24 -4.79
N MET A 65 12.22 0.16 -4.89
CA MET A 65 12.35 -1.00 -4.01
C MET A 65 13.26 -2.07 -4.59
N PHE A 66 13.85 -2.88 -3.71
CA PHE A 66 14.74 -3.98 -4.13
C PHE A 66 14.01 -5.05 -4.97
N TRP A 67 12.68 -5.12 -4.92
CA TRP A 67 11.86 -6.01 -5.75
C TRP A 67 11.43 -5.41 -7.09
N GLY A 68 11.89 -4.20 -7.42
CA GLY A 68 11.76 -3.60 -8.74
C GLY A 68 10.56 -2.65 -8.93
N ASP A 69 9.71 -2.49 -7.92
CA ASP A 69 8.60 -1.53 -7.97
C ASP A 69 8.99 -0.20 -7.33
N TYR A 70 8.31 0.86 -7.75
CA TYR A 70 8.29 2.16 -7.08
C TYR A 70 7.13 2.18 -6.08
N PHE A 71 7.43 2.31 -4.78
CA PHE A 71 6.45 2.06 -3.73
C PHE A 71 6.53 3.06 -2.58
N GLY A 72 5.39 3.34 -1.96
CA GLY A 72 5.31 4.07 -0.70
C GLY A 72 4.04 3.72 0.07
N SER A 73 4.06 4.01 1.37
CA SER A 73 2.90 3.80 2.25
C SER A 73 2.74 4.92 3.28
N PHE A 74 1.48 5.18 3.64
CA PHE A 74 1.13 6.20 4.61
C PHE A 74 -0.24 5.93 5.20
N LYS A 75 -0.50 6.56 6.34
CA LYS A 75 -1.82 6.67 6.95
C LYS A 75 -2.35 8.08 6.68
N ASP A 76 -3.51 8.22 6.05
CA ASP A 76 -4.10 9.54 5.79
C ASP A 76 -4.65 10.22 7.05
N LYS A 77 -5.09 11.47 6.93
CA LYS A 77 -5.66 12.26 8.04
C LYS A 77 -6.97 11.70 8.62
N PHE A 78 -7.63 10.78 7.93
CA PHE A 78 -8.85 10.09 8.38
C PHE A 78 -8.53 8.74 9.03
N GLY A 79 -7.27 8.33 8.97
CA GLY A 79 -6.76 7.11 9.56
C GLY A 79 -6.78 5.89 8.63
N ILE A 80 -7.04 6.08 7.33
CA ILE A 80 -6.99 5.00 6.34
C ILE A 80 -5.54 4.75 5.93
N GLN A 81 -5.16 3.49 5.83
CA GLN A 81 -3.82 3.09 5.41
C GLN A 81 -3.78 2.83 3.90
N TRP A 82 -2.77 3.41 3.25
CA TRP A 82 -2.61 3.40 1.80
C TRP A 82 -1.26 2.83 1.42
N MET A 83 -1.25 2.10 0.31
CA MET A 83 -0.05 1.70 -0.40
C MET A 83 -0.16 2.19 -1.84
N ILE A 84 0.85 2.91 -2.32
CA ILE A 84 0.94 3.29 -3.73
C ILE A 84 2.07 2.46 -4.34
N ASN A 85 1.79 1.79 -5.46
CA ASN A 85 2.76 1.00 -6.19
C ASN A 85 2.76 1.43 -7.67
N PHE A 86 3.93 1.55 -8.28
CA PHE A 86 4.11 1.61 -9.72
C PHE A 86 5.17 0.59 -10.10
N GLY A 87 4.77 -0.47 -10.78
CA GLY A 87 5.54 -1.72 -10.85
C GLY A 87 5.14 -2.64 -11.98
N SER A 88 5.81 -3.80 -12.06
CA SER A 88 5.81 -4.66 -13.26
C SER A 88 4.51 -5.42 -13.56
N TYR A 89 3.50 -5.32 -12.69
CA TYR A 89 2.20 -5.95 -12.91
C TYR A 89 1.19 -4.93 -13.43
N LYS A 90 0.87 -5.04 -14.72
CA LYS A 90 -0.34 -4.48 -15.34
C LYS A 90 -1.44 -5.52 -15.36
#